data_AF-A0A8K0JV16-F1
#
_entry.id   AF-A0A8K0JV16-F1
#
_cell.length_a   1.000
_cell.length_b   1.000
_cell.length_c   1.000
_cell.angle_alpha   90.00
_cell.angle_beta   90.00
_cell.angle_gamma   90.00
#
_symmetry.space_group_name_H-M   'P 1'
#
loop_
_entity.id
_entity.type
_entity.pdbx_description
1 polymer ?
#
loop_
_entity_poly.entity_id
_entity_poly.type
_entity_poly.pdbx_seq_one_letter_code
_entity_poly.pdbx_strand_id
1 'polypeptide(L)'
;MMLSSTKKTDLRDREAELKSSLEQLRKESEDLKHQLKKMQDEANRAASDAEELERLRKQLRQEQMLKQQAVNKLAEIMNRKDVVAGVGGVGVRGKGGKVSSADLRRKEKDCRKLQQELTMEREKYGQMCMKYQREVQELQAQVMEENSTKVRLQMECDSKDSEIEQLQGRLAALSSETASLSSGGAPGENDAEDSLQDSRLEGWLSVPNKQNIRRHGWKKQYVVVSSKKIIFYNSEADKANADPALILDL
;
A
#
# COMPACT_ATOMS: atom_id res chain seq x y z
N MET A 1 20.57 -62.29 -16.52
CA MET A 1 21.08 -60.98 -16.99
C MET A 1 20.10 -60.23 -17.89
N MET A 2 19.49 -60.85 -18.92
CA MET A 2 18.58 -60.14 -19.85
C MET A 2 17.38 -59.45 -19.17
N LEU A 3 16.66 -60.13 -18.27
CA LEU A 3 15.50 -59.57 -17.54
C LEU A 3 15.82 -58.31 -16.70
N SER A 4 17.05 -58.20 -16.19
CA SER A 4 17.50 -57.02 -15.43
C SER A 4 17.84 -55.85 -16.37
N SER A 5 18.30 -56.15 -17.59
CA SER A 5 18.57 -55.15 -18.61
C SER A 5 17.28 -54.55 -19.16
N THR A 6 16.24 -55.36 -19.39
CA THR A 6 14.93 -54.89 -19.90
C THR A 6 14.20 -54.01 -18.88
N LYS A 7 14.17 -54.40 -17.60
CA LYS A 7 13.63 -53.52 -16.54
C LYS A 7 14.38 -52.19 -16.42
N LYS A 8 15.69 -52.21 -16.67
CA LYS A 8 16.53 -50.99 -16.63
C LYS A 8 16.24 -50.07 -17.83
N THR A 9 15.92 -50.60 -19.01
CA THR A 9 15.49 -49.80 -20.16
C THR A 9 14.10 -49.20 -19.96
N ASP A 10 13.14 -49.99 -19.48
CA ASP A 10 11.77 -49.53 -19.23
C ASP A 10 11.72 -48.38 -18.20
N LEU A 11 12.52 -48.49 -17.13
CA LEU A 11 12.66 -47.43 -16.13
C LEU A 11 13.28 -46.16 -16.72
N ARG A 12 14.24 -46.31 -17.64
CA ARG A 12 14.92 -45.18 -18.30
C ARG A 12 14.01 -44.45 -19.27
N ASP A 13 13.18 -45.18 -20.01
CA ASP A 13 12.19 -44.61 -20.92
C ASP A 13 11.08 -43.91 -20.14
N ARG A 14 10.61 -44.50 -19.03
CA ARG A 14 9.67 -43.86 -18.10
C ARG A 14 10.23 -42.59 -17.47
N GLU A 15 11.52 -42.60 -17.11
CA GLU A 15 12.21 -41.41 -16.60
C GLU A 15 12.30 -40.30 -17.66
N ALA A 16 12.53 -40.66 -18.93
CA ALA A 16 12.57 -39.72 -20.04
C ALA A 16 11.18 -39.09 -20.32
N GLU A 17 10.11 -39.89 -20.32
CA GLU A 17 8.73 -39.41 -20.45
C GLU A 17 8.35 -38.44 -19.33
N LEU A 18 8.67 -38.78 -18.08
CA LEU A 18 8.40 -37.92 -16.92
C LEU A 18 9.19 -36.61 -16.99
N LYS A 19 10.45 -36.64 -17.45
CA LYS A 19 11.24 -35.44 -17.69
C LYS A 19 10.61 -34.55 -18.76
N SER A 20 10.16 -35.13 -19.87
CA SER A 20 9.49 -34.40 -20.94
C SER A 20 8.18 -33.76 -20.46
N SER A 21 7.36 -34.51 -19.72
CA SER A 21 6.10 -34.00 -19.14
C SER A 21 6.35 -32.87 -18.12
N LEU A 22 7.39 -32.99 -17.28
CA LEU A 22 7.79 -31.92 -16.36
C LEU A 22 8.31 -30.67 -17.09
N GLU A 23 8.96 -30.83 -18.23
CA GLU A 23 9.44 -29.71 -19.05
C GLU A 23 8.25 -28.98 -19.70
N GLN A 24 7.28 -29.73 -20.21
CA GLN A 24 6.05 -29.20 -20.78
C GLN A 24 5.20 -28.46 -19.73
N LEU A 25 4.97 -29.06 -18.57
CA LEU A 25 4.24 -28.41 -17.46
C LEU A 25 4.95 -27.16 -16.96
N ARG A 26 6.29 -27.13 -16.97
CA ARG A 26 7.05 -25.91 -16.66
C ARG A 26 6.80 -24.81 -17.69
N LYS A 27 6.79 -25.16 -18.98
CA LYS A 27 6.52 -24.20 -20.04
C LYS A 27 5.11 -23.63 -19.92
N GLU A 28 4.11 -24.50 -19.76
CA GLU A 28 2.71 -24.09 -19.55
C GLU A 28 2.55 -23.22 -18.30
N SER A 29 3.26 -23.53 -17.22
CA SER A 29 3.26 -22.70 -16.00
C SER A 29 3.84 -21.30 -16.24
N GLU A 30 4.93 -21.18 -17.01
CA GLU A 30 5.49 -19.87 -17.34
C GLU A 30 4.59 -19.08 -18.31
N ASP A 31 3.96 -19.75 -19.28
CA ASP A 31 3.00 -19.13 -20.20
C ASP A 31 1.76 -18.62 -19.45
N LEU A 32 1.22 -19.40 -18.51
CA LEU A 32 0.11 -18.99 -17.65
C LEU A 32 0.47 -17.81 -16.75
N LYS A 33 1.70 -17.77 -16.19
CA LYS A 33 2.17 -16.61 -15.42
C LYS A 33 2.27 -15.35 -16.28
N HIS A 34 2.73 -15.48 -17.52
CA HIS A 34 2.81 -14.35 -18.43
C HIS A 34 1.42 -13.82 -18.80
N GLN A 35 0.47 -14.73 -19.07
CA GLN A 35 -0.93 -14.37 -19.30
C GLN A 35 -1.57 -13.69 -18.09
N LEU A 36 -1.35 -14.23 -16.87
CA LEU A 36 -1.85 -13.62 -15.64
C LEU A 36 -1.33 -12.19 -15.46
N LYS A 37 -0.03 -11.98 -15.68
CA LYS A 37 0.57 -10.65 -15.60
C LYS A 37 -0.03 -9.68 -16.62
N LYS A 38 -0.20 -10.12 -17.86
CA LYS A 38 -0.82 -9.32 -18.91
C LYS A 38 -2.27 -8.93 -18.56
N MET A 39 -3.07 -9.87 -18.06
CA MET A 39 -4.43 -9.61 -17.60
C MET A 39 -4.48 -8.63 -16.43
N GLN A 40 -3.54 -8.73 -15.48
CA GLN A 40 -3.43 -7.79 -14.37
C GLN A 40 -3.11 -6.37 -14.86
N ASP A 41 -2.18 -6.22 -15.80
CA ASP A 41 -1.81 -4.93 -16.37
C ASP A 41 -2.98 -4.31 -17.16
N GLU A 42 -3.73 -5.13 -17.90
CA GLU A 42 -4.95 -4.71 -18.61
C GLU A 42 -6.06 -4.29 -17.64
N ALA A 43 -6.26 -5.01 -16.54
CA ALA A 43 -7.22 -4.63 -15.51
C ALA A 43 -6.86 -3.29 -14.84
N ASN A 44 -5.58 -3.08 -14.54
CA ASN A 44 -5.09 -1.81 -13.97
C ASN A 44 -5.29 -0.65 -14.95
N ARG A 45 -5.05 -0.86 -16.25
CA ARG A 45 -5.32 0.16 -17.29
C ARG A 45 -6.81 0.46 -17.40
N ALA A 46 -7.66 -0.55 -17.43
CA ALA A 46 -9.11 -0.37 -17.47
C ALA A 46 -9.65 0.40 -16.25
N ALA A 47 -9.07 0.19 -15.06
CA ALA A 47 -9.39 0.96 -13.86
C ALA A 47 -9.02 2.44 -14.02
N SER A 48 -7.80 2.73 -14.51
CA SER A 48 -7.37 4.11 -14.80
C SER A 48 -8.25 4.80 -15.85
N ASP A 49 -8.63 4.07 -16.91
CA ASP A 49 -9.50 4.60 -17.95
C ASP A 49 -10.91 4.88 -17.39
N ALA A 50 -11.42 4.04 -16.49
CA ALA A 50 -12.72 4.25 -15.85
C ALA A 50 -12.75 5.52 -14.98
N GLU A 51 -11.69 5.78 -14.21
CA GLU A 51 -11.55 7.02 -13.42
C GLU A 51 -11.54 8.27 -14.31
N GLU A 52 -10.78 8.23 -15.41
CA GLU A 52 -10.73 9.33 -16.38
C GLU A 52 -12.09 9.56 -17.05
N LEU A 53 -12.80 8.48 -17.39
CA LEU A 53 -14.15 8.55 -17.97
C LEU A 53 -15.15 9.17 -16.99
N GLU A 54 -15.03 8.87 -15.69
CA GLU A 54 -15.86 9.52 -14.66
C GLU A 54 -15.54 11.02 -14.54
N ARG A 55 -14.26 11.40 -14.59
CA ARG A 55 -13.82 12.79 -14.57
C ARG A 55 -14.39 13.57 -15.76
N LEU A 56 -14.28 13.03 -16.97
CA LEU A 56 -14.83 13.63 -18.19
C LEU A 56 -16.36 13.75 -18.14
N ARG A 57 -17.06 12.75 -17.58
CA ARG A 57 -18.52 12.81 -17.38
C ARG A 57 -18.93 13.93 -16.42
N LYS A 58 -18.16 14.16 -15.34
CA LYS A 58 -18.42 15.27 -14.40
C LYS A 58 -18.23 16.62 -15.09
N GLN A 59 -17.16 16.79 -15.85
CA GLN A 59 -16.90 18.00 -16.64
C GLN A 59 -18.02 18.25 -17.66
N LEU A 60 -18.45 17.23 -18.39
CA LEU A 60 -19.55 17.35 -19.36
C LEU A 60 -20.86 17.82 -18.70
N ARG A 61 -21.22 17.27 -17.53
CA ARG A 61 -22.43 17.69 -16.80
C ARG A 61 -22.33 19.14 -16.35
N GLN A 62 -21.16 19.58 -15.90
CA GLN A 62 -20.92 20.97 -15.52
C GLN A 62 -21.11 21.91 -16.72
N GLU A 63 -20.50 21.58 -17.87
CA GLU A 63 -20.64 22.36 -19.11
C GLU A 63 -22.10 22.40 -19.59
N GLN A 64 -22.82 21.28 -19.54
CA GLN A 64 -24.25 21.23 -19.88
C GLN A 64 -25.09 22.14 -18.97
N MET A 65 -24.81 22.15 -17.67
CA MET A 65 -25.50 23.00 -16.70
C MET A 65 -25.21 24.49 -16.97
N LEU A 66 -23.95 24.86 -17.18
CA LEU A 66 -23.57 26.25 -17.47
C LEU A 66 -24.18 26.72 -18.79
N LYS A 67 -24.16 25.88 -19.83
CA LYS A 67 -24.82 26.15 -21.11
C LYS A 67 -26.32 26.38 -20.91
N GLN A 68 -27.01 25.53 -20.15
CA GLN A 68 -28.43 25.70 -19.88
C GLN A 68 -28.72 27.01 -19.14
N GLN A 69 -27.89 27.37 -18.16
CA GLN A 69 -28.01 28.65 -17.44
C GLN A 69 -27.82 29.85 -18.39
N ALA A 70 -26.82 29.80 -19.26
CA ALA A 70 -26.58 30.85 -20.24
C ALA A 70 -27.76 31.01 -21.21
N VAL A 71 -28.29 29.90 -21.73
CA VAL A 71 -29.48 29.89 -22.60
C VAL A 71 -30.70 30.47 -21.87
N ASN A 72 -30.96 30.03 -20.63
CA ASN A 72 -32.07 30.56 -19.83
C ASN A 72 -31.91 32.06 -19.57
N LYS A 73 -30.68 32.52 -19.32
CA LYS A 73 -30.41 33.93 -19.09
C LYS A 73 -30.62 34.77 -20.34
N LEU A 74 -30.21 34.26 -21.51
CA LEU A 74 -30.49 34.89 -22.79
C LEU A 74 -32.00 34.94 -23.07
N ALA A 75 -32.73 33.85 -22.83
CA ALA A 75 -34.18 33.82 -22.97
C ALA A 75 -34.88 34.84 -22.04
N GLU A 76 -34.43 34.98 -20.80
CA GLU A 76 -34.91 36.00 -19.87
C GLU A 76 -34.65 37.42 -20.38
N ILE A 77 -33.45 37.70 -20.91
CA ILE A 77 -33.08 39.01 -21.45
C ILE A 77 -33.87 39.33 -22.71
N MET A 78 -34.05 38.36 -23.62
CA MET A 78 -34.85 38.53 -24.84
C MET A 78 -36.31 38.84 -24.49
N ASN A 79 -36.94 38.03 -23.63
CA ASN A 79 -38.32 38.28 -23.22
C ASN A 79 -38.49 39.61 -22.47
N ARG A 80 -37.50 40.05 -21.69
CA ARG A 80 -37.54 41.38 -21.04
C ARG A 80 -37.31 42.51 -22.04
N LYS A 81 -36.44 42.33 -23.03
CA LYS A 81 -36.21 43.33 -24.09
C LYS A 81 -37.42 43.47 -24.99
N ASP A 82 -38.12 42.40 -25.33
CA ASP A 82 -39.37 42.47 -26.11
C ASP A 82 -40.49 43.17 -25.32
N VAL A 83 -40.56 42.94 -24.00
CA VAL A 83 -41.51 43.64 -23.11
C VAL A 83 -41.17 45.12 -22.94
N VAL A 84 -39.89 45.51 -23.01
CA VAL A 84 -39.46 46.93 -22.90
C VAL A 84 -39.48 47.66 -24.25
N ALA A 85 -39.13 46.98 -25.35
CA ALA A 85 -39.19 47.53 -26.71
C ALA A 85 -40.61 47.55 -27.28
N GLY A 86 -41.53 46.74 -26.75
CA GLY A 86 -42.95 46.72 -27.11
C GLY A 86 -43.79 47.85 -26.50
N VAL A 87 -43.22 48.75 -25.69
CA VAL A 87 -43.93 49.95 -25.19
C VAL A 87 -43.87 51.10 -26.22
N GLY A 88 -44.18 50.74 -27.46
CA GLY A 88 -44.27 51.62 -28.61
C GLY A 88 -45.41 51.19 -29.54
N GLY A 89 -46.55 50.75 -29.00
CA GLY A 89 -47.72 50.46 -29.82
C GLY A 89 -48.70 49.48 -29.20
N VAL A 90 -49.79 50.03 -28.64
CA VAL A 90 -51.15 49.46 -28.63
C VAL A 90 -51.35 48.01 -28.16
N GLY A 91 -51.92 47.90 -26.95
CA GLY A 91 -52.95 46.90 -26.64
C GLY A 91 -52.47 45.52 -26.21
N VAL A 92 -52.74 45.16 -24.95
CA VAL A 92 -53.60 44.03 -24.54
C VAL A 92 -53.47 43.83 -23.03
N ARG A 93 -54.63 43.75 -22.38
CA ARG A 93 -54.84 43.46 -20.96
C ARG A 93 -54.23 42.10 -20.59
N GLY A 94 -53.24 42.11 -19.70
CA GLY A 94 -52.78 40.93 -18.96
C GLY A 94 -52.68 41.27 -17.48
N LYS A 95 -53.62 40.76 -16.69
CA LYS A 95 -53.77 40.92 -15.25
C LYS A 95 -52.66 40.15 -14.51
N GLY A 96 -51.43 40.65 -14.56
CA GLY A 96 -50.32 40.23 -13.71
C GLY A 96 -49.87 41.45 -12.91
N GLY A 97 -50.02 41.40 -11.58
CA GLY A 97 -49.78 42.54 -10.69
C GLY A 97 -48.47 43.24 -11.02
N LYS A 98 -48.56 44.52 -11.38
CA LYS A 98 -47.39 45.42 -11.43
C LYS A 98 -46.79 45.38 -10.04
N VAL A 99 -45.67 44.67 -9.87
CA VAL A 99 -44.89 44.69 -8.62
C VAL A 99 -44.65 46.17 -8.32
N SER A 100 -45.16 46.64 -7.18
CA SER A 100 -45.04 48.04 -6.82
C SER A 100 -43.56 48.41 -6.78
N SER A 101 -43.20 49.60 -7.26
CA SER A 101 -41.82 50.10 -7.21
C SER A 101 -41.22 50.01 -5.80
N ALA A 102 -42.07 50.11 -4.77
CA ALA A 102 -41.69 49.89 -3.37
C ALA A 102 -41.33 48.43 -3.05
N ASP A 103 -42.11 47.46 -3.54
CA ASP A 103 -41.85 46.02 -3.34
C ASP A 103 -40.60 45.57 -4.09
N LEU A 104 -40.35 46.14 -5.27
CA LEU A 104 -39.13 45.89 -6.03
C LEU A 104 -37.90 46.37 -5.24
N ARG A 105 -37.94 47.60 -4.71
CA ARG A 105 -36.86 48.14 -3.86
C ARG A 105 -36.63 47.32 -2.59
N ARG A 106 -37.69 46.77 -1.99
CA ARG A 106 -37.58 45.89 -0.81
C ARG A 106 -36.90 44.57 -1.19
N LYS A 107 -37.35 43.91 -2.26
CA LYS A 107 -36.74 42.68 -2.78
C LYS A 107 -35.29 42.88 -3.21
N GLU A 108 -34.94 44.01 -3.80
CA GLU A 108 -33.56 44.34 -4.16
C GLU A 108 -32.65 44.47 -2.92
N LYS A 109 -33.15 45.08 -1.83
CA LYS A 109 -32.41 45.14 -0.56
C LYS A 109 -32.24 43.76 0.07
N ASP A 110 -33.29 42.96 0.10
CA ASP A 110 -33.24 41.61 0.66
C ASP A 110 -32.34 40.69 -0.19
N CYS A 111 -32.36 40.84 -1.52
CA CYS A 111 -31.46 40.12 -2.42
C CYS A 111 -29.99 40.50 -2.17
N ARG A 112 -29.68 41.79 -1.97
CA ARG A 112 -28.32 42.24 -1.61
C ARG A 112 -27.87 41.66 -0.27
N LYS A 113 -28.75 41.61 0.74
CA LYS A 113 -28.45 41.01 2.05
C LYS A 113 -28.17 39.52 1.93
N LEU A 114 -29.06 38.77 1.27
CA LEU A 114 -28.88 37.33 1.02
C LEU A 114 -27.60 37.04 0.24
N GLN A 115 -27.23 37.90 -0.72
CA GLN A 115 -25.99 37.75 -1.45
C GLN A 115 -24.74 37.99 -0.58
N GLN A 116 -24.81 38.96 0.34
CA GLN A 116 -23.75 39.19 1.32
C GLN A 116 -23.63 38.01 2.30
N GLU A 117 -24.76 37.53 2.84
CA GLU A 117 -24.80 36.35 3.71
C GLU A 117 -24.23 35.11 3.02
N LEU A 118 -24.63 34.85 1.77
CA LEU A 118 -24.09 33.76 0.97
C LEU A 118 -22.57 33.88 0.78
N THR A 119 -22.06 35.09 0.58
CA THR A 119 -20.63 35.34 0.41
C THR A 119 -19.87 35.07 1.71
N MET A 120 -20.36 35.61 2.83
CA MET A 120 -19.77 35.38 4.16
C MET A 120 -19.79 33.89 4.54
N GLU A 121 -20.89 33.19 4.25
CA GLU A 121 -21.01 31.77 4.57
C GLU A 121 -20.06 30.92 3.70
N ARG A 122 -19.89 31.27 2.41
CA ARG A 122 -18.89 30.63 1.54
C ARG A 122 -17.46 30.84 2.04
N GLU A 123 -17.13 32.05 2.45
CA GLU A 123 -15.79 32.36 3.02
C GLU A 123 -15.55 31.61 4.32
N LYS A 124 -16.54 31.56 5.21
CA LYS A 124 -16.47 30.83 6.49
C LYS A 124 -16.26 29.33 6.27
N TYR A 125 -17.04 28.70 5.39
CA TYR A 125 -16.84 27.27 5.08
C TYR A 125 -15.52 27.04 4.35
N GLY A 126 -15.10 27.95 3.46
CA GLY A 126 -13.78 27.89 2.82
C GLY A 126 -12.64 27.90 3.84
N GLN A 127 -12.69 28.80 4.82
CA GLN A 127 -11.72 28.86 5.93
C GLN A 127 -11.74 27.59 6.77
N MET A 128 -12.93 27.05 7.07
CA MET A 128 -13.07 25.81 7.83
C MET A 128 -12.47 24.61 7.07
N CYS A 129 -12.73 24.50 5.77
CA CYS A 129 -12.14 23.47 4.92
C CYS A 129 -10.62 23.55 4.91
N MET A 130 -10.05 24.76 4.75
CA MET A 130 -8.60 24.95 4.80
C MET A 130 -8.02 24.58 6.17
N LYS A 131 -8.71 24.90 7.26
CA LYS A 131 -8.30 24.53 8.62
C LYS A 131 -8.25 23.01 8.79
N TYR A 132 -9.34 22.31 8.46
CA TYR A 132 -9.39 20.86 8.60
C TYR A 132 -8.41 20.15 7.67
N GLN A 133 -8.18 20.69 6.47
CA GLN A 133 -7.16 20.14 5.57
C GLN A 133 -5.75 20.26 6.17
N ARG A 134 -5.43 21.38 6.83
CA ARG A 134 -4.16 21.56 7.54
C ARG A 134 -4.06 20.61 8.74
N GLU A 135 -5.12 20.50 9.54
CA GLU A 135 -5.16 19.61 10.71
C GLU A 135 -4.95 18.14 10.32
N VAL A 136 -5.53 17.70 9.19
CA VAL A 136 -5.28 16.36 8.64
C VAL A 136 -3.81 16.17 8.25
N GLN A 137 -3.18 17.18 7.62
CA GLN A 137 -1.76 17.12 7.26
C GLN A 137 -0.85 17.08 8.49
N GLU A 138 -1.16 17.87 9.53
CA GLU A 138 -0.43 17.88 10.80
C GLU A 138 -0.55 16.54 11.52
N LEU A 139 -1.75 15.97 11.61
CA LEU A 139 -1.96 14.64 12.20
C LEU A 139 -1.25 13.53 11.42
N GLN A 140 -1.26 13.59 10.09
CA GLN A 140 -0.49 12.66 9.26
C GLN A 140 1.02 12.76 9.52
N ALA A 141 1.55 13.97 9.64
CA ALA A 141 2.96 14.20 9.99
C ALA A 141 3.29 13.63 11.37
N GLN A 142 2.43 13.86 12.37
CA GLN A 142 2.61 13.34 13.72
C GLN A 142 2.61 11.80 13.75
N VAL A 143 1.69 11.15 13.01
CA VAL A 143 1.68 9.68 12.91
C VAL A 143 2.98 9.13 12.31
N MET A 144 3.54 9.80 11.31
CA MET A 144 4.82 9.39 10.72
C MET A 144 5.98 9.52 11.71
N GLU A 145 6.03 10.61 12.48
CA GLU A 145 7.06 10.84 13.51
C GLU A 145 6.96 9.83 14.66
N GLU A 146 5.74 9.54 15.13
CA GLU A 146 5.48 8.51 16.15
C GLU A 146 5.89 7.13 15.65
N ASN A 147 5.57 6.80 14.40
CA ASN A 147 5.98 5.52 13.81
C ASN A 147 7.51 5.41 13.69
N SER A 148 8.19 6.49 13.31
CA SER A 148 9.66 6.54 13.29
C SER A 148 10.25 6.35 14.68
N THR A 149 9.66 6.97 15.71
CA THR A 149 10.10 6.82 17.11
C THR A 149 9.87 5.39 17.61
N LYS A 150 8.72 4.80 17.28
CA LYS A 150 8.41 3.41 17.61
C LYS A 150 9.43 2.43 17.04
N VAL A 151 9.78 2.57 15.76
CA VAL A 151 10.80 1.71 15.13
C VAL A 151 12.15 1.85 15.83
N ARG A 152 12.58 3.08 16.13
CA ARG A 152 13.83 3.33 16.86
C ARG A 152 13.85 2.68 18.25
N LEU A 153 12.75 2.79 19.01
CA LEU A 153 12.64 2.16 20.33
C LEU A 153 12.62 0.63 20.21
N GLN A 154 11.98 0.08 19.18
CA GLN A 154 12.01 -1.36 18.92
C GLN A 154 13.44 -1.85 18.68
N MET A 155 14.22 -1.14 17.87
CA MET A 155 15.64 -1.46 17.64
C MET A 155 16.47 -1.39 18.93
N GLU A 156 16.18 -0.43 19.82
CA GLU A 156 16.84 -0.33 21.13
C GLU A 156 16.48 -1.52 22.03
N CYS A 157 15.21 -1.91 22.07
CA CYS A 157 14.76 -3.12 22.79
C CYS A 157 15.45 -4.38 22.25
N ASP A 158 15.46 -4.59 20.93
CA ASP A 158 16.06 -5.78 20.31
C ASP A 158 17.58 -5.85 20.57
N SER A 159 18.26 -4.70 20.60
CA SER A 159 19.67 -4.60 20.99
C SER A 159 19.90 -4.97 22.46
N LYS A 160 19.00 -4.53 23.35
CA LYS A 160 19.07 -4.84 24.78
C LYS A 160 18.76 -6.31 25.06
N ASP A 161 17.81 -6.90 24.36
CA ASP A 161 17.51 -8.33 24.44
C ASP A 161 18.70 -9.17 23.99
N SER A 162 19.39 -8.77 22.90
CA SER A 162 20.63 -9.42 22.46
C SER A 162 21.76 -9.33 23.50
N GLU A 163 21.89 -8.19 24.18
CA GLU A 163 22.87 -8.00 25.27
C GLU A 163 22.56 -8.91 26.46
N ILE A 164 21.28 -9.04 26.84
CA ILE A 164 20.82 -9.95 27.89
C ILE A 164 21.14 -11.41 27.55
N GLU A 165 20.83 -11.86 26.32
CA GLU A 165 21.14 -13.21 25.86
C GLU A 165 22.65 -13.49 25.92
N GLN A 166 23.48 -12.54 25.49
CA GLN A 166 24.94 -12.68 25.54
C GLN A 166 25.44 -12.84 26.99
N LEU A 167 24.92 -12.04 27.92
CA LEU A 167 25.28 -12.11 29.33
C LEU A 167 24.80 -13.42 29.98
N GLN A 168 23.60 -13.88 29.65
CA GLN A 168 23.07 -15.17 30.10
C GLN A 168 23.93 -16.33 29.59
N GLY A 169 24.35 -16.30 28.31
CA GLY A 169 25.27 -17.28 27.74
C GLY A 169 26.63 -17.32 28.47
N ARG A 170 27.21 -16.15 28.76
CA ARG A 170 28.46 -16.05 29.54
C ARG A 170 28.30 -16.60 30.97
N LEU A 171 27.19 -16.30 31.64
CA LEU A 171 26.89 -16.83 32.97
C LEU A 171 26.74 -18.35 32.96
N ALA A 172 26.08 -18.91 31.95
CA ALA A 172 25.93 -20.35 31.77
C ALA A 172 27.29 -21.04 31.53
N ALA A 173 28.14 -20.46 30.67
CA ALA A 173 29.50 -20.96 30.42
C ALA A 173 30.36 -20.98 31.70
N LEU A 174 30.41 -19.86 32.43
CA LEU A 174 31.14 -19.76 33.70
C LEU A 174 30.61 -20.74 34.77
N SER A 175 29.29 -20.96 34.83
CA SER A 175 28.68 -21.92 35.74
C SER A 175 29.04 -23.37 35.39
N SER A 176 29.17 -23.67 34.09
CA SER A 176 29.63 -24.98 33.60
C SER A 176 31.12 -25.21 33.91
N GLU A 177 31.98 -24.21 33.72
CA GLU A 177 33.40 -24.29 34.04
C GLU A 177 33.66 -24.47 35.54
N THR A 178 32.92 -23.77 36.40
CA THR A 178 33.02 -23.93 37.87
C THR A 178 32.51 -25.29 38.35
N ALA A 179 31.52 -25.87 37.69
CA ALA A 179 31.11 -27.26 37.95
C ALA A 179 32.18 -28.27 37.50
N SER A 180 32.82 -28.04 36.35
CA SER A 180 33.90 -28.90 35.82
C SER A 180 35.18 -28.85 36.66
N LEU A 181 35.53 -27.71 37.25
CA LEU A 181 36.71 -27.59 38.14
C LEU A 181 36.53 -28.32 39.48
N SER A 182 35.30 -28.70 39.85
CA SER A 182 35.01 -29.51 41.05
C SER A 182 35.21 -31.02 40.83
N SER A 183 35.39 -31.46 39.58
CA SER A 183 35.75 -32.84 39.22
C SER A 183 37.10 -32.84 38.51
N GLY A 184 38.16 -33.19 39.23
CA GLY A 184 39.55 -33.04 38.79
C GLY A 184 39.87 -33.58 37.39
N GLY A 185 40.67 -32.81 36.64
CA GLY A 185 41.31 -33.24 35.40
C GLY A 185 41.76 -32.10 34.49
N ALA A 186 43.05 -31.78 34.57
CA ALA A 186 43.98 -31.05 33.68
C ALA A 186 43.50 -30.24 32.45
N PRO A 187 44.22 -29.14 32.11
CA PRO A 187 43.79 -28.13 31.14
C PRO A 187 44.08 -28.52 29.68
N GLY A 188 43.07 -28.35 28.83
CA GLY A 188 43.18 -28.34 27.38
C GLY A 188 42.68 -26.98 26.88
N GLU A 189 43.59 -26.01 26.86
CA GLU A 189 43.39 -24.68 26.32
C GLU A 189 43.34 -24.80 24.78
N ASN A 190 42.23 -24.38 24.13
CA ASN A 190 42.17 -23.75 22.79
C ASN A 190 40.85 -23.86 22.00
N ASP A 191 39.74 -24.38 22.53
CA ASP A 191 38.53 -24.62 21.69
C ASP A 191 37.22 -23.94 22.17
N ALA A 192 37.28 -23.08 23.19
CA ALA A 192 36.07 -22.55 23.84
C ALA A 192 35.42 -21.35 23.13
N GLU A 193 36.11 -20.69 22.19
CA GLU A 193 35.58 -19.48 21.53
C GLU A 193 34.63 -19.82 20.36
N ASP A 194 34.83 -20.95 19.68
CA ASP A 194 33.96 -21.42 18.57
C ASP A 194 32.60 -21.95 19.08
N SER A 195 32.57 -22.49 20.30
CA SER A 195 31.35 -23.08 20.89
C SER A 195 30.29 -22.05 21.31
N LEU A 196 30.65 -20.77 21.49
CA LEU A 196 29.70 -19.71 21.88
C LEU A 196 28.89 -19.17 20.69
N GLN A 197 29.43 -19.25 19.48
CA GLN A 197 28.70 -18.91 18.25
C GLN A 197 27.70 -20.02 17.87
N ASP A 198 27.99 -21.28 18.20
CA ASP A 198 27.15 -22.44 17.87
C ASP A 198 25.85 -22.52 18.71
N SER A 199 25.76 -21.76 19.81
CA SER A 199 24.53 -21.67 20.63
C SER A 199 23.47 -20.73 20.02
N ARG A 200 23.87 -19.83 19.12
CA ARG A 200 22.97 -18.89 18.44
C ARG A 200 22.53 -19.55 17.14
N LEU A 201 21.30 -20.05 17.10
CA LEU A 201 20.71 -20.67 15.91
C LEU A 201 20.43 -19.61 14.82
N GLU A 202 21.49 -19.06 14.24
CA GLU A 202 21.45 -18.12 13.13
C GLU A 202 22.45 -18.49 12.02
N GLY A 203 22.15 -18.11 10.78
CA GLY A 203 23.05 -18.38 9.67
C GLY A 203 22.42 -18.26 8.29
N TRP A 204 23.23 -18.50 7.27
CA TRP A 204 22.79 -18.41 5.88
C TRP A 204 22.06 -19.67 5.42
N LEU A 205 20.81 -19.51 5.02
CA LEU A 205 19.99 -20.55 4.41
C LEU A 205 19.68 -20.20 2.96
N SER A 206 19.83 -21.18 2.07
CA SER A 206 19.31 -21.07 0.72
C SER A 206 17.85 -21.48 0.75
N VAL A 207 16.95 -20.54 0.53
CA VAL A 207 15.51 -20.81 0.48
C VAL A 207 14.97 -20.65 -0.94
N PRO A 208 13.90 -21.38 -1.30
CA PRO A 208 13.26 -21.22 -2.59
C PRO A 208 12.77 -19.77 -2.80
N ASN A 209 13.21 -19.10 -3.86
CA ASN A 209 12.79 -17.73 -4.16
C ASN A 209 11.37 -17.71 -4.78
N LYS A 210 10.95 -18.80 -5.46
CA LYS A 210 9.64 -19.00 -6.10
C LYS A 210 9.33 -20.50 -6.26
N GLN A 211 8.08 -20.85 -6.61
CA GLN A 211 7.62 -22.23 -6.89
C GLN A 211 8.47 -22.99 -7.93
N ASN A 212 9.15 -22.29 -8.86
CA ASN A 212 9.95 -22.92 -9.94
C ASN A 212 11.45 -22.69 -9.72
N ILE A 213 12.11 -23.63 -9.02
CA ILE A 213 13.52 -23.50 -8.62
C ILE A 213 14.56 -23.71 -9.74
N ARG A 214 14.13 -24.05 -10.97
CA ARG A 214 15.05 -24.51 -12.03
C ARG A 214 15.86 -23.43 -12.75
N ARG A 215 15.43 -22.17 -12.77
CA ARG A 215 16.12 -21.10 -13.53
C ARG A 215 16.79 -20.03 -12.63
N HIS A 216 16.20 -19.68 -11.49
CA HIS A 216 16.74 -18.70 -10.51
C HIS A 216 16.33 -19.06 -9.06
N GLY A 217 16.37 -20.35 -8.73
CA GLY A 217 15.49 -20.92 -7.73
C GLY A 217 15.79 -20.71 -6.25
N TRP A 218 17.02 -20.36 -5.92
CA TRP A 218 17.46 -20.30 -4.53
C TRP A 218 17.95 -18.91 -4.23
N LYS A 219 17.36 -18.28 -3.22
CA LYS A 219 17.87 -17.05 -2.63
C LYS A 219 18.59 -17.40 -1.34
N LYS A 220 19.78 -16.85 -1.18
CA LYS A 220 20.49 -16.91 0.10
C LYS A 220 19.84 -15.89 1.02
N GLN A 221 19.35 -16.32 2.16
CA GLN A 221 18.77 -15.48 3.19
C GLN A 221 19.47 -15.74 4.51
N TYR A 222 19.63 -14.70 5.31
CA TYR A 222 20.17 -14.82 6.66
C TYR A 222 19.02 -15.11 7.60
N VAL A 223 19.11 -16.17 8.39
CA VAL A 223 18.01 -16.67 9.21
C VAL A 223 18.41 -16.61 10.66
N VAL A 224 17.49 -16.17 11.51
CA VAL A 224 17.65 -16.13 12.96
C VAL A 224 16.51 -16.92 13.58
N VAL A 225 16.83 -17.94 14.37
CA VAL A 225 15.87 -18.80 15.07
C VAL A 225 15.86 -18.42 16.55
N SER A 226 14.66 -18.14 17.04
CA SER A 226 14.35 -17.93 18.45
C SER A 226 13.47 -19.07 18.96
N SER A 227 13.16 -19.08 20.25
CA SER A 227 12.24 -20.08 20.85
C SER A 227 10.80 -20.00 20.34
N LYS A 228 10.39 -18.89 19.72
CA LYS A 228 8.99 -18.67 19.27
C LYS A 228 8.86 -18.39 17.78
N LYS A 229 9.94 -17.97 17.13
CA LYS A 229 9.92 -17.48 15.74
C LYS A 229 11.18 -17.84 14.97
N ILE A 230 11.01 -18.04 13.67
CA ILE A 230 12.09 -18.09 12.68
C ILE A 230 11.97 -16.84 11.81
N ILE A 231 13.04 -16.04 11.75
CA ILE A 231 13.06 -14.75 11.06
C ILE A 231 14.05 -14.82 9.90
N PHE A 232 13.63 -14.43 8.70
CA PHE A 232 14.45 -14.42 7.49
C PHE A 232 14.76 -12.98 7.06
N TYR A 233 16.03 -12.68 6.78
CA TYR A 233 16.54 -11.42 6.29
C TYR A 233 17.17 -11.59 4.90
N ASN A 234 17.24 -10.53 4.09
CA ASN A 234 17.91 -10.60 2.79
C ASN A 234 19.43 -10.47 2.92
N SER A 235 19.91 -9.81 3.98
CA SER A 235 21.32 -9.73 4.33
C SER A 235 21.53 -9.82 5.85
N GLU A 236 22.76 -10.08 6.31
CA GLU A 236 23.11 -10.03 7.73
C GLU A 236 23.02 -8.60 8.28
N ALA A 237 23.32 -7.59 7.45
CA ALA A 237 23.22 -6.17 7.82
C ALA A 237 21.76 -5.70 8.00
N ASP A 238 20.82 -6.36 7.34
CA ASP A 238 19.39 -6.07 7.43
C ASP A 238 18.83 -6.38 8.83
N LYS A 239 19.47 -7.29 9.59
CA LYS A 239 19.08 -7.64 10.96
C LYS A 239 18.95 -6.42 11.88
N ALA A 240 19.77 -5.39 11.67
CA ALA A 240 19.79 -4.18 12.49
C ALA A 240 19.08 -2.99 11.82
N ASN A 241 18.81 -3.01 10.51
CA ASN A 241 18.47 -1.79 9.77
C ASN A 241 17.29 -1.94 8.78
N ALA A 242 16.68 -3.12 8.67
CA ALA A 242 15.61 -3.35 7.72
C ALA A 242 14.55 -4.35 8.23
N ASP A 243 13.37 -4.29 7.63
CA ASP A 243 12.28 -5.22 7.94
C ASP A 243 12.62 -6.65 7.48
N PRO A 244 12.29 -7.68 8.28
CA PRO A 244 12.51 -9.07 7.90
C PRO A 244 11.70 -9.45 6.68
N ALA A 245 12.31 -10.24 5.79
CA ALA A 245 11.71 -10.72 4.56
C ALA A 245 10.61 -11.78 4.79
N LEU A 246 10.67 -12.52 5.89
CA LEU A 246 9.64 -13.49 6.31
C LEU A 246 9.79 -13.77 7.80
N ILE A 247 8.66 -13.97 8.49
CA ILE A 247 8.62 -14.43 9.88
C ILE A 247 7.69 -15.65 9.95
N LEU A 248 8.15 -16.73 10.55
CA LEU A 248 7.37 -17.93 10.84
C LEU A 248 7.26 -18.09 12.35
N ASP A 249 6.06 -18.34 12.86
CA ASP A 249 5.85 -18.68 14.27
C ASP A 249 6.07 -20.21 14.47
N LEU A 250 6.62 -20.58 15.63
CA LEU A 250 6.88 -21.96 16.06
C LEU A 250 5.80 -22.48 17.00
#